data_AF-A0A6P0IRU9-F1
#
_entry.id   AF-A0A6P0IRU9-F1
#
_cell.length_a   1.000
_cell.length_b   1.000
_cell.length_c   1.000
_cell.angle_alpha   90.00
_cell.angle_beta   90.00
_cell.angle_gamma   90.00
#
_symmetry.space_group_name_H-M   'P 1'
#
loop_
_entity.id
_entity.type
_entity.pdbx_description
1 polymer ?
#
loop_
_entity_poly.entity_id
_entity_poly.type
_entity_poly.pdbx_seq_one_letter_code
_entity_poly.pdbx_strand_id
1 'polypeptide(L)'
;MVKSGNDYLAALKGNQPNLFKDVQNNFKPEFTFKQINKGHGRIEKRHVSICQNLDSIRPWPGLTTLIQVKSERQVFTHNVIEVTTETRYYISSLSLTAQEFAKRIRGYWGVENKVHYVRDVTQGEDRSRIRTNPLPKIFTIARNFTLNLYREKMFKNMAQAQRICSFSLDTLKQLFRMK
;
A
#
# COMPACT_ATOMS: atom_id res chain seq x y z
N MET A 1 5.54 -17.48 9.13
CA MET A 1 5.43 -16.20 9.87
C MET A 1 5.23 -16.46 11.35
N VAL A 2 4.12 -17.05 11.80
CA VAL A 2 3.92 -17.33 13.24
C VAL A 2 4.94 -18.33 13.81
N LYS A 3 5.26 -19.41 13.08
CA LYS A 3 6.30 -20.38 13.48
C LYS A 3 7.72 -19.79 13.56
N SER A 4 7.97 -18.63 12.95
CA SER A 4 9.26 -17.94 13.00
C SER A 4 9.27 -16.80 14.03
N GLY A 5 8.27 -16.71 14.91
CA GLY A 5 8.14 -15.64 15.91
C GLY A 5 7.76 -14.27 15.33
N ASN A 6 7.40 -14.20 14.04
CA ASN A 6 7.07 -12.93 13.39
C ASN A 6 5.56 -12.74 13.29
N ASP A 7 5.11 -11.56 13.70
CA ASP A 7 3.73 -11.12 13.52
C ASP A 7 3.40 -10.76 12.08
N TYR A 8 2.11 -10.82 11.74
CA TYR A 8 1.62 -10.42 10.43
C TYR A 8 0.40 -9.50 10.51
N LEU A 9 0.28 -8.66 9.48
CA LEU A 9 -0.92 -7.91 9.12
C LEU A 9 -1.09 -8.07 7.61
N ALA A 10 -2.11 -8.81 7.18
CA ALA A 10 -2.26 -9.20 5.77
C ALA A 10 -3.64 -8.80 5.24
N ALA A 11 -3.67 -8.20 4.05
CA ALA A 11 -4.92 -7.93 3.34
C ALA A 11 -5.54 -9.23 2.84
N LEU A 12 -6.82 -9.44 3.13
CA LEU A 12 -7.58 -10.51 2.50
C LEU A 12 -8.03 -10.06 1.11
N LYS A 13 -7.62 -10.82 0.10
CA LYS A 13 -8.02 -10.64 -1.31
C LYS A 13 -8.50 -11.98 -1.87
N GLY A 14 -8.79 -12.03 -3.17
CA GLY A 14 -9.25 -13.23 -3.89
C GLY A 14 -8.31 -14.44 -3.84
N ASN A 15 -7.12 -14.33 -3.26
CA ASN A 15 -6.20 -15.44 -3.02
C ASN A 15 -6.62 -16.35 -1.85
N GLN A 16 -7.54 -15.91 -0.97
CA GLN A 16 -8.08 -16.71 0.14
C GLN A 16 -9.62 -16.58 0.17
N PRO A 17 -10.32 -17.12 -0.86
CA PRO A 17 -11.71 -16.78 -1.13
C PRO A 17 -12.66 -17.23 -0.01
N ASN A 18 -12.40 -18.38 0.61
CA ASN A 18 -13.28 -18.91 1.64
C ASN A 18 -13.15 -18.15 2.96
N LEU A 19 -11.92 -17.83 3.40
CA LEU A 19 -11.71 -16.98 4.58
C LEU A 19 -12.27 -15.57 4.35
N PHE A 20 -12.09 -15.02 3.15
CA PHE A 20 -12.65 -13.72 2.79
C PHE A 20 -14.18 -13.71 2.92
N LYS A 21 -14.87 -14.74 2.42
CA LYS A 21 -16.33 -14.88 2.57
C LYS A 21 -16.77 -14.99 4.02
N ASP A 22 -16.08 -15.81 4.83
CA ASP A 22 -16.41 -15.93 6.26
C ASP A 22 -16.31 -14.59 6.98
N VAL A 23 -15.22 -13.85 6.73
CA VAL A 23 -15.03 -12.52 7.32
C VAL A 23 -16.10 -11.56 6.82
N GLN A 24 -16.42 -11.54 5.52
CA GLN A 24 -17.46 -10.67 4.99
C GLN A 24 -18.83 -10.90 5.65
N ASN A 25 -19.19 -12.16 5.91
CA ASN A 25 -20.50 -12.51 6.45
C ASN A 25 -20.59 -12.36 7.97
N ASN A 26 -19.49 -12.61 8.68
CA ASN A 26 -19.50 -12.73 10.14
C ASN A 26 -18.78 -11.60 10.88
N PHE A 27 -18.18 -10.64 10.16
CA PHE A 27 -17.48 -9.53 10.82
C PHE A 27 -18.44 -8.64 11.61
N LYS A 28 -18.24 -8.59 12.92
CA LYS A 28 -18.99 -7.73 13.85
C LYS A 28 -18.03 -6.70 14.45
N PRO A 29 -18.20 -5.39 14.17
CA PRO A 29 -17.28 -4.39 14.69
C PRO A 29 -17.42 -4.24 16.21
N GLU A 30 -16.32 -4.41 16.95
CA GLU A 30 -16.25 -4.22 18.40
C GLU A 30 -15.72 -2.82 18.74
N PHE A 31 -14.55 -2.49 18.18
CA PHE A 31 -13.91 -1.18 18.35
C PHE A 31 -13.71 -0.52 16.99
N THR A 32 -13.82 0.81 16.97
CA THR A 32 -13.74 1.57 15.72
C THR A 32 -12.90 2.83 15.85
N PHE A 33 -12.34 3.27 14.74
CA PHE A 33 -11.59 4.50 14.61
C PHE A 33 -11.93 5.18 13.28
N LYS A 34 -12.19 6.48 13.31
CA LYS A 34 -12.56 7.27 12.13
C LYS A 34 -11.49 8.32 11.86
N GLN A 35 -11.18 8.52 10.58
CA GLN A 35 -10.25 9.54 10.13
C GLN A 35 -10.80 10.23 8.89
N ILE A 36 -10.71 11.57 8.85
CA ILE A 36 -11.04 12.38 7.68
C ILE A 36 -9.78 13.13 7.25
N ASN A 37 -9.47 13.11 5.95
CA ASN A 37 -8.43 13.94 5.37
C ASN A 37 -9.04 14.75 4.23
N LYS A 38 -8.72 16.04 4.15
CA LYS A 38 -9.13 16.94 3.07
C LYS A 38 -7.87 17.51 2.41
N GLY A 39 -7.84 17.53 1.09
CA GLY A 39 -6.72 18.11 0.34
C GLY A 39 -6.83 17.87 -1.17
N HIS A 40 -6.21 18.74 -1.96
CA HIS A 40 -6.14 18.63 -3.42
C HIS A 40 -7.51 18.42 -4.11
N GLY A 41 -8.57 19.10 -3.64
CA GLY A 41 -9.92 18.96 -4.19
C GLY A 41 -10.63 17.64 -3.83
N ARG A 42 -10.13 16.92 -2.81
CA ARG A 42 -10.66 15.61 -2.40
C ARG A 42 -10.92 15.56 -0.90
N ILE A 43 -11.94 14.81 -0.51
CA ILE A 43 -12.20 14.42 0.88
C ILE A 43 -12.12 12.90 0.95
N GLU A 44 -11.26 12.39 1.83
CA GLU A 44 -11.13 10.96 2.11
C GLU A 44 -11.51 10.67 3.56
N LYS A 45 -12.60 9.91 3.74
CA LYS A 45 -13.00 9.38 5.03
C LYS A 45 -12.59 7.92 5.10
N ARG A 46 -11.98 7.51 6.21
CA ARG A 46 -11.68 6.12 6.52
C ARG A 46 -12.27 5.75 7.86
N HIS A 47 -12.95 4.62 7.90
CA HIS A 47 -13.49 4.01 9.09
C HIS A 47 -12.84 2.63 9.24
N VAL A 48 -12.03 2.47 10.28
CA VAL A 48 -11.36 1.23 10.62
C VAL A 48 -12.10 0.60 11.78
N SER A 49 -12.52 -0.64 11.62
CA SER A 49 -13.17 -1.42 12.67
C SER A 49 -12.37 -2.68 12.93
N ILE A 50 -12.35 -3.14 14.17
CA ILE A 50 -11.72 -4.41 14.55
C ILE A 50 -12.72 -5.34 15.22
N CYS A 51 -12.46 -6.64 15.12
CA CYS A 51 -13.20 -7.71 15.78
C CYS A 51 -12.19 -8.74 16.30
N GLN A 52 -12.26 -9.06 17.58
CA GLN A 52 -11.44 -10.08 18.23
C GLN A 52 -12.25 -11.33 18.58
N ASN A 53 -13.58 -11.28 18.53
CA ASN A 53 -14.39 -12.50 18.48
C ASN A 53 -14.21 -13.20 17.12
N LEU A 54 -13.69 -14.43 17.16
CA LEU A 54 -13.38 -15.26 16.00
C LEU A 54 -14.26 -16.53 15.91
N ASP A 55 -15.31 -16.65 16.73
CA ASP A 55 -16.08 -17.90 16.88
C ASP A 55 -16.71 -18.38 15.56
N SER A 56 -17.07 -17.44 14.68
CA SER A 56 -17.66 -17.70 13.37
C SER A 56 -16.67 -17.64 12.21
N ILE A 57 -15.37 -17.70 12.51
CA ILE A 57 -14.28 -17.56 11.54
C ILE A 57 -13.48 -18.85 11.53
N ARG A 58 -13.24 -19.39 10.33
CA ARG A 58 -12.40 -20.59 10.19
C ARG A 58 -11.02 -20.37 10.84
N PRO A 59 -10.41 -21.43 11.41
CA PRO A 59 -9.09 -21.34 11.99
C PRO A 59 -8.06 -20.79 11.00
N TRP A 60 -7.23 -19.87 11.48
CA TRP A 60 -6.10 -19.36 10.73
C TRP A 60 -4.89 -19.23 11.67
N PRO A 61 -3.67 -19.62 11.24
CA PRO A 61 -2.51 -19.69 12.12
C PRO A 61 -2.21 -18.36 12.83
N GLY A 62 -2.35 -18.36 14.16
CA GLY A 62 -2.06 -17.22 15.02
C GLY A 62 -2.98 -16.01 14.82
N LEU A 63 -4.17 -16.19 14.22
CA LEU A 63 -5.14 -15.11 14.05
C LEU A 63 -5.69 -14.65 15.41
N THR A 64 -5.61 -13.35 15.67
CA THR A 64 -6.13 -12.73 16.89
C THR A 64 -7.11 -11.59 16.60
N THR A 65 -6.93 -10.89 15.48
CA THR A 65 -7.76 -9.72 15.15
C THR A 65 -8.13 -9.70 13.67
N LEU A 66 -9.43 -9.51 13.40
CA LEU A 66 -9.95 -9.12 12.10
C LEU A 66 -10.05 -7.59 12.01
N ILE A 67 -9.78 -7.04 10.84
CA ILE A 67 -9.89 -5.61 10.58
C ILE A 67 -10.72 -5.36 9.32
N GLN A 68 -11.69 -4.46 9.42
CA GLN A 68 -12.43 -3.90 8.29
C GLN A 68 -12.01 -2.45 8.08
N VAL A 69 -11.72 -2.07 6.84
CA VAL A 69 -11.44 -0.68 6.46
C VAL A 69 -12.45 -0.26 5.40
N LYS A 70 -13.38 0.60 5.80
CA LYS A 70 -14.31 1.29 4.89
C LYS A 70 -13.72 2.64 4.52
N SER A 71 -13.53 2.88 3.23
CA SER A 71 -13.01 4.15 2.70
C SER A 71 -14.07 4.79 1.82
N GLU A 72 -14.29 6.09 2.00
CA GLU A 72 -15.11 6.92 1.14
C GLU A 72 -14.23 8.04 0.58
N ARG A 73 -14.24 8.18 -0.73
CA ARG A 73 -13.49 9.20 -1.46
C ARG A 73 -14.46 10.07 -2.22
N GLN A 74 -14.48 11.34 -1.89
CA GLN A 74 -15.24 12.36 -2.58
C GLN A 74 -14.29 13.23 -3.40
N VAL A 75 -14.61 13.42 -4.68
CA VAL A 75 -13.82 14.21 -5.62
C VAL A 75 -14.71 15.30 -6.17
N PHE A 76 -14.25 16.54 -6.07
CA PHE A 76 -14.95 17.68 -6.63
C PHE A 76 -14.39 17.93 -8.02
N THR A 77 -15.21 17.78 -9.06
CA THR A 77 -14.80 17.96 -10.46
C THR A 77 -15.94 18.59 -11.23
N HIS A 78 -15.69 19.70 -11.92
CA HIS A 78 -16.68 20.43 -12.74
C HIS A 78 -18.05 20.64 -12.05
N ASN A 79 -18.05 21.09 -10.79
CA ASN A 79 -19.24 21.27 -9.94
C ASN A 79 -20.04 20.00 -9.60
N VAL A 80 -19.51 18.82 -9.88
CA VAL A 80 -20.08 17.53 -9.49
C VAL A 80 -19.23 16.90 -8.39
N ILE A 81 -19.88 16.19 -7.47
CA ILE A 81 -19.23 15.39 -6.42
C ILE A 81 -19.32 13.93 -6.81
N GLU A 82 -18.18 13.35 -7.19
CA GLU A 82 -18.08 11.91 -7.39
C GLU A 82 -17.72 11.24 -6.07
N VAL A 83 -18.55 10.30 -5.62
CA VAL A 83 -18.32 9.53 -4.38
C VAL A 83 -18.01 8.09 -4.73
N THR A 84 -16.84 7.62 -4.32
CA THR A 84 -16.45 6.20 -4.42
C THR A 84 -16.32 5.62 -3.02
N THR A 85 -16.89 4.44 -2.81
CA THR A 85 -16.75 3.69 -1.56
C THR A 85 -16.04 2.36 -1.79
N GLU A 86 -15.23 1.94 -0.83
CA GLU A 86 -14.52 0.67 -0.90
C GLU A 86 -14.38 0.06 0.50
N THR A 87 -14.63 -1.24 0.60
CA THR A 87 -14.44 -2.01 1.83
C THR A 87 -13.33 -3.02 1.63
N ARG A 88 -12.34 -3.01 2.54
CA ARG A 88 -11.22 -3.96 2.55
C ARG A 88 -11.17 -4.68 3.89
N TYR A 89 -10.75 -5.93 3.86
CA TYR A 89 -10.58 -6.75 5.06
C TYR A 89 -9.12 -7.16 5.25
N TYR A 90 -8.69 -7.25 6.50
CA TYR A 90 -7.35 -7.68 6.88
C TYR A 90 -7.45 -8.65 8.06
N ILE A 91 -6.41 -9.49 8.17
CA ILE A 91 -6.20 -10.41 9.27
C ILE A 91 -4.86 -10.11 9.93
N SER A 92 -4.79 -10.31 11.25
CA SER A 92 -3.61 -9.99 12.04
C SER A 92 -3.39 -10.99 13.16
N SER A 93 -2.12 -11.29 13.46
CA SER A 93 -1.73 -11.97 14.71
C SER A 93 -1.54 -11.01 15.89
N LEU A 94 -1.45 -9.71 15.61
CA LEU A 94 -1.36 -8.67 16.62
C LEU A 94 -2.74 -8.36 17.21
N SER A 95 -2.78 -8.08 18.52
CA SER A 95 -3.91 -7.49 19.23
C SER A 95 -3.62 -6.01 19.51
N LEU A 96 -4.07 -5.13 18.62
CA LEU A 96 -3.86 -3.68 18.70
C LEU A 96 -5.19 -2.94 18.62
N THR A 97 -5.17 -1.65 18.94
CA THR A 97 -6.33 -0.77 18.80
C THR A 97 -6.66 -0.49 17.32
N ALA A 98 -7.91 -0.13 17.03
CA ALA A 98 -8.34 0.26 15.68
C ALA A 98 -7.51 1.44 15.11
N GLN A 99 -7.08 2.37 15.98
CA GLN A 99 -6.23 3.50 15.60
C GLN A 99 -4.81 3.06 15.19
N GLU A 100 -4.21 2.13 15.93
CA GLU A 100 -2.89 1.59 15.60
C GLU A 100 -2.92 0.80 14.30
N PHE A 101 -3.96 0.00 14.07
CA PHE A 101 -4.17 -0.64 12.78
C PHE A 101 -4.36 0.37 11.65
N ALA A 102 -5.15 1.42 11.86
CA ALA A 102 -5.30 2.49 10.87
C ALA A 102 -3.94 3.11 10.48
N LYS A 103 -3.07 3.37 11.46
CA LYS A 103 -1.72 3.90 11.24
C LYS A 103 -0.84 2.90 10.47
N ARG A 104 -0.82 1.62 10.86
CA ARG A 104 -0.01 0.58 10.21
C ARG A 104 -0.45 0.33 8.78
N ILE A 105 -1.76 0.18 8.54
CA ILE A 105 -2.33 0.00 7.21
C ILE A 105 -1.98 1.20 6.33
N ARG A 106 -2.15 2.43 6.83
CA ARG A 106 -1.79 3.64 6.08
C ARG A 106 -0.30 3.72 5.78
N GLY A 107 0.56 3.33 6.72
CA GLY A 107 2.00 3.24 6.51
C GLY A 107 2.35 2.29 5.38
N TYR A 108 1.74 1.10 5.35
CA TYR A 108 1.90 0.12 4.29
C TYR A 108 1.52 0.68 2.91
N TRP A 109 0.34 1.32 2.79
CA TRP A 109 -0.07 2.00 1.54
C TRP A 109 0.89 3.12 1.13
N GLY A 110 1.51 3.80 2.09
CA GLY A 110 2.56 4.79 1.83
C GLY A 110 3.79 4.18 1.16
N VAL A 111 4.20 2.98 1.57
CA VAL A 111 5.31 2.25 0.93
C VAL A 111 4.92 1.81 -0.48
N GLU A 112 3.73 1.21 -0.63
CA GLU A 112 3.20 0.78 -1.92
C GLU A 112 3.17 1.93 -2.94
N ASN A 113 2.61 3.07 -2.55
CA ASN A 113 2.50 4.23 -3.44
C ASN A 113 3.86 4.88 -3.75
N LYS A 114 4.81 4.90 -2.80
CA LYS A 114 6.10 5.57 -2.99
C LYS A 114 7.12 4.72 -3.74
N VAL A 115 6.97 3.39 -3.72
CA VAL A 115 7.92 2.45 -4.33
C VAL A 115 7.27 1.72 -5.49
N HIS A 116 6.25 0.92 -5.24
CA HIS A 116 5.66 0.03 -6.25
C HIS A 116 5.04 0.81 -7.41
N TYR A 117 4.14 1.75 -7.12
CA TYR A 117 3.53 2.57 -8.18
C TYR A 117 4.58 3.31 -9.03
N VAL A 118 5.63 3.84 -8.40
CA VAL A 118 6.69 4.54 -9.12
C VAL A 118 7.46 3.57 -10.03
N ARG A 119 7.75 2.36 -9.56
CA ARG A 119 8.41 1.34 -10.38
C ARG A 119 7.55 0.89 -11.55
N ASP A 120 6.30 0.54 -11.26
CA ASP A 120 5.36 -0.06 -12.21
C ASP A 120 4.99 0.93 -13.31
N VAL A 121 4.63 2.15 -12.92
CA VAL A 121 4.12 3.17 -13.84
C VAL A 121 5.21 4.14 -14.29
N THR A 122 5.96 4.74 -13.37
CA THR A 122 6.92 5.82 -13.70
C THR A 122 8.17 5.24 -14.39
N GLN A 123 8.71 4.15 -13.86
CA GLN A 123 9.85 3.43 -14.43
C GLN A 123 9.44 2.32 -15.41
N GLY A 124 8.13 2.18 -15.66
CA GLY A 124 7.57 1.31 -16.69
C GLY A 124 7.86 -0.17 -16.49
N GLU A 125 7.96 -0.66 -15.25
CA GLU A 125 8.19 -2.07 -14.96
C GLU A 125 7.10 -2.97 -15.58
N ASP A 126 5.82 -2.60 -15.46
CA ASP A 126 4.70 -3.35 -16.04
C ASP A 126 4.74 -3.43 -17.57
N ARG A 127 5.29 -2.39 -18.21
CA ARG A 127 5.43 -2.31 -19.67
C ARG A 127 6.68 -3.01 -20.18
N SER A 128 7.56 -3.47 -19.29
CA SER A 128 8.83 -4.09 -19.67
C SER A 128 8.60 -5.47 -20.29
N ARG A 129 9.17 -5.68 -21.47
CA ARG A 129 9.13 -6.98 -22.18
C ARG A 129 10.33 -7.88 -21.89
N ILE A 130 11.18 -7.51 -20.93
CA ILE A 130 12.38 -8.28 -20.57
C ILE A 130 11.95 -9.60 -19.93
N ARG A 131 12.34 -10.73 -20.55
CA ARG A 131 12.02 -12.09 -20.05
C ARG A 131 13.24 -12.98 -19.84
N THR A 132 14.41 -12.59 -20.34
CA THR A 132 15.65 -13.38 -20.25
C THR A 132 16.23 -13.34 -18.84
N ASN A 133 16.30 -14.47 -18.14
CA ASN A 133 16.95 -14.56 -16.84
C ASN A 133 18.46 -14.34 -16.99
N PRO A 134 19.15 -13.57 -16.11
CA PRO A 134 18.67 -12.95 -14.87
C PRO A 134 18.21 -11.49 -14.99
N LEU A 135 18.01 -10.98 -16.21
CA LEU A 135 17.77 -9.56 -16.47
C LEU A 135 16.58 -8.96 -15.68
N PRO A 136 15.42 -9.63 -15.48
CA PRO A 136 14.35 -9.08 -14.64
C PRO A 136 14.82 -8.70 -13.25
N LYS A 137 15.63 -9.56 -12.59
CA LYS A 137 16.15 -9.31 -11.24
C LYS A 137 17.14 -8.16 -11.22
N ILE A 138 18.05 -8.13 -12.19
CA ILE A 138 19.04 -7.04 -12.32
C ILE A 138 18.32 -5.69 -12.51
N PHE A 139 17.29 -5.65 -13.36
CA PHE A 139 16.52 -4.44 -13.59
C PHE A 139 15.69 -4.01 -12.37
N THR A 140 15.18 -4.94 -11.56
CA THR A 140 14.57 -4.60 -10.28
C THR A 140 15.56 -3.89 -9.35
N ILE A 141 16.80 -4.39 -9.25
CA ILE A 141 17.85 -3.76 -8.44
C ILE A 141 18.19 -2.37 -8.99
N ALA A 142 18.39 -2.24 -10.30
CA ALA A 142 18.70 -0.96 -10.95
C ALA A 142 17.59 0.08 -10.73
N ARG A 143 16.31 -0.32 -10.85
CA ARG A 143 15.16 0.55 -10.57
C ARG A 143 15.16 1.07 -9.14
N ASN A 144 15.37 0.18 -8.17
CA ASN A 144 15.45 0.54 -6.75
C ASN A 144 16.64 1.49 -6.49
N PHE A 145 17.80 1.20 -7.06
CA PHE A 145 18.99 2.03 -6.95
C PHE A 145 18.72 3.46 -7.45
N THR A 146 18.15 3.59 -8.65
CA THR A 146 17.78 4.87 -9.24
C THR A 146 16.76 5.63 -8.38
N LEU A 147 15.74 4.95 -7.82
CA LEU A 147 14.79 5.60 -6.91
C LEU A 147 15.44 6.14 -5.65
N ASN A 148 16.41 5.41 -5.09
CA ASN A 148 17.14 5.87 -3.92
C ASN A 148 18.00 7.09 -4.24
N LEU A 149 18.68 7.12 -5.38
CA LEU A 149 19.43 8.30 -5.83
C LEU A 149 18.53 9.54 -6.01
N TYR A 150 17.34 9.36 -6.59
CA TYR A 150 16.38 10.47 -6.72
C TYR A 150 15.95 11.03 -5.36
N ARG A 151 15.75 10.15 -4.38
CA ARG A 151 15.39 10.55 -3.01
C ARG A 151 16.55 11.23 -2.29
N GLU A 152 17.78 10.75 -2.47
CA GLU A 152 18.98 11.35 -1.91
C GLU A 152 19.18 12.79 -2.41
N LYS A 153 18.91 13.04 -3.70
CA LYS A 153 18.91 14.39 -4.27
C LYS A 153 17.63 15.20 -3.96
N MET A 154 16.81 14.74 -3.01
CA MET A 154 15.63 15.44 -2.49
C MET A 154 14.55 15.73 -3.54
N PHE A 155 14.49 14.95 -4.63
CA PHE A 155 13.41 15.10 -5.61
C PHE A 155 12.06 14.72 -4.99
N LYS A 156 11.09 15.64 -5.05
CA LYS A 156 9.72 15.42 -4.55
C LYS A 156 8.83 14.67 -5.55
N ASN A 157 9.14 14.76 -6.84
CA ASN A 157 8.38 14.12 -7.93
C ASN A 157 9.30 13.20 -8.75
N MET A 158 9.07 11.89 -8.65
CA MET A 158 9.91 10.89 -9.30
C MET A 158 9.76 10.88 -10.82
N ALA A 159 8.60 11.24 -11.37
CA ALA A 159 8.40 11.37 -12.81
C ALA A 159 9.18 12.56 -13.38
N GLN A 160 9.22 13.67 -12.63
CA GLN A 160 10.06 14.82 -12.99
C GLN A 160 11.55 14.47 -12.89
N ALA A 161 11.98 13.82 -11.80
CA ALA A 161 13.36 13.39 -11.61
C ALA A 161 13.82 12.50 -12.77
N GLN A 162 13.01 11.50 -13.13
CA GLN A 162 13.29 10.63 -14.26
C GLN A 162 13.43 11.42 -15.55
N ARG A 163 12.48 12.31 -15.91
CA ARG A 163 12.60 13.14 -17.12
C ARG A 163 13.89 13.96 -17.15
N ILE A 164 14.24 14.63 -16.06
CA ILE A 164 15.47 15.44 -15.98
C ILE A 164 16.70 14.57 -16.21
N CYS A 165 16.76 13.40 -15.56
CA CYS A 165 17.89 12.49 -15.65
C CYS A 165 17.96 11.75 -17.00
N SER A 166 16.83 11.53 -17.67
CA SER A 166 16.76 10.91 -19.00
C SER A 166 17.41 11.75 -20.09
N PHE A 167 17.42 13.08 -19.94
CA PHE A 167 17.82 14.02 -20.99
C PHE A 167 19.12 14.79 -20.67
N SER A 168 19.81 14.46 -19.58
CA SER A 168 21.00 15.18 -19.13
C SER A 168 22.09 14.23 -18.68
N LEU A 169 23.09 14.03 -19.55
CA LEU A 169 24.31 13.27 -19.24
C LEU A 169 25.11 13.91 -18.09
N ASP A 170 25.06 15.24 -17.94
CA ASP A 170 25.76 15.94 -16.86
C ASP A 170 25.07 15.76 -15.50
N THR A 171 23.74 15.69 -15.48
CA THR A 171 22.98 15.35 -14.27
C THR A 171 23.19 13.89 -13.87
N LEU A 172 23.24 12.97 -14.84
CA LEU A 172 23.63 11.58 -14.59
C LEU A 172 25.06 11.49 -14.00
N LYS A 173 26.04 12.21 -14.56
CA LYS A 173 27.41 12.25 -14.01
C LYS A 173 27.45 12.80 -12.58
N GLN A 174 26.65 13.81 -12.23
CA GLN A 174 26.53 14.31 -10.85
C GLN A 174 25.80 13.35 -9.90
N LEU A 175 24.88 12.54 -10.40
CA LEU A 175 24.18 11.50 -9.63
C LEU A 175 25.09 10.31 -9.32
N PHE A 176 25.90 9.89 -10.28
CA PHE A 176 26.81 8.74 -10.13
C PHE A 176 28.19 9.10 -9.53
N ARG A 177 28.58 10.39 -9.51
CA ARG A 177 29.69 10.88 -8.69
C ARG A 177 29.24 11.05 -7.24
N MET A 178 28.97 9.94 -6.57
CA MET A 178 29.00 9.89 -5.11
C MET A 178 30.47 9.82 -4.68
N LYS A 179 30.85 10.60 -3.66
CA LYS A 179 32.16 10.51 -3.00
C LYS A 179 32.28 9.19 -2.25
#